data_AF-A0A8X7Q9Z8-F1
#
_entry.id   AF-A0A8X7Q9Z8-F1
#
_cell.length_a   1.000
_cell.length_b   1.000
_cell.length_c   1.000
_cell.angle_alpha   90.00
_cell.angle_beta   90.00
_cell.angle_gamma   90.00
#
_symmetry.space_group_name_H-M   'P 1'
#
loop_
_entity.id
_entity.type
_entity.pdbx_description
1 polymer ?
#
loop_
_entity_poly.entity_id
_entity_poly.type
_entity_poly.pdbx_seq_one_letter_code
_entity_poly.pdbx_strand_id
1 'polypeptide(L)' 'MLIFWGVLAPRKLEIWCAEVCLERHKDTCQIRRNILWSEPVMTLDPPPPHQLHCHILYTSPLNL' A
#
# COMPACT_ATOMS: atom_id res chain seq x y z
N MET A 1 7.89 -5.34 -3.90
CA MET A 1 7.28 -4.86 -2.65
C MET A 1 6.89 -3.42 -2.89
N LEU A 2 5.61 -3.20 -3.19
CA LEU A 2 5.07 -1.86 -3.45
C LEU A 2 4.40 -1.40 -2.17
N ILE A 3 5.01 -0.48 -1.43
CA ILE A 3 4.45 0.01 -0.17
C ILE A 3 3.36 1.04 -0.50
N PHE A 4 2.11 0.71 -0.21
CA PHE A 4 0.96 1.61 -0.33
C PHE A 4 0.49 2.04 1.05
N TRP A 5 0.29 3.34 1.27
CA TRP A 5 -0.45 3.86 2.42
C TRP A 5 -1.64 4.70 1.95
N GLY A 6 -2.76 4.63 2.70
CA GLY A 6 -3.99 5.37 2.41
C GLY A 6 -4.78 5.62 3.68
N VAL A 7 -5.46 6.77 3.75
CA VAL A 7 -6.28 7.16 4.92
C VAL A 7 -7.65 6.49 4.82
N LEU A 8 -7.98 5.59 5.75
CA LEU A 8 -9.25 4.86 5.72
C LEU A 8 -10.41 5.54 6.48
N ALA A 9 -10.15 6.52 7.34
CA ALA A 9 -11.19 7.05 8.22
C ALA A 9 -11.17 8.59 8.39
N PRO A 10 -12.35 9.23 8.53
CA PRO A 10 -12.47 10.67 8.68
C PRO A 10 -12.04 11.22 10.05
N ARG A 11 -11.78 10.35 11.05
CA ARG A 11 -11.44 10.74 12.43
C ARG A 11 -10.13 10.16 12.94
N LYS A 12 -9.44 9.36 12.13
CA LYS A 12 -8.22 8.65 12.50
C LYS A 12 -7.41 8.41 11.25
N LEU A 13 -6.12 8.76 11.28
CA LEU A 13 -5.21 8.39 10.21
C LEU A 13 -4.64 7.01 10.52
N GLU A 14 -4.79 6.09 9.58
CA GLU A 14 -4.11 4.80 9.64
C GLU A 14 -3.19 4.66 8.44
N ILE A 15 -1.96 4.23 8.70
CA ILE A 15 -0.97 3.93 7.67
C ILE A 15 -0.88 2.43 7.59
N TRP A 16 -1.15 1.92 6.39
CA TRP A 16 -1.10 0.51 6.06
C TRP A 16 0.10 0.28 5.15
N CYS A 17 0.53 -0.96 5.04
CA CYS A 17 1.41 -1.43 3.99
C CYS A 17 0.64 -2.49 3.17
N ALA A 18 1.03 -2.66 1.92
CA ALA A 18 0.57 -3.78 1.12
C ALA A 18 1.75 -4.40 0.39
N GLU A 19 1.68 -5.69 0.15
CA GLU A 19 2.50 -6.35 -0.84
C GLU A 19 1.64 -6.66 -2.06
N VAL A 20 2.16 -6.34 -3.24
CA VAL A 20 1.49 -6.64 -4.50
C VAL A 20 2.35 -7.60 -5.29
N CYS A 21 1.80 -8.79 -5.55
CA CYS A 21 2.38 -9.80 -6.41
C CYS A 21 1.62 -9.81 -7.72
N LEU A 22 2.35 -9.69 -8.83
CA LEU A 22 1.81 -9.81 -10.18
C LEU A 22 2.36 -11.09 -10.79
N GLU A 23 1.47 -12.02 -11.11
CA GLU A 23 1.83 -13.27 -11.77
C GLU A 23 1.28 -13.28 -13.18
N ARG A 24 2.16 -13.47 -14.16
CA ARG A 24 1.75 -13.63 -15.56
C ARG A 24 1.55 -15.10 -15.86
N HIS A 25 0.34 -15.46 -16.20
CA HIS A 25 0.00 -16.81 -16.60
C HIS A 25 0.30 -17.00 -18.10
N LYS A 26 1.38 -17.73 -18.39
CA LYS A 26 1.98 -17.82 -19.75
C LYS A 26 1.00 -18.33 -20.80
N ASP A 27 0.13 -19.27 -20.44
CA ASP A 27 -0.77 -19.94 -21.38
C ASP A 27 -1.99 -19.11 -21.75
N THR A 28 -2.40 -18.20 -20.86
CA THR A 28 -3.64 -17.42 -21.02
C THR A 28 -3.39 -15.94 -21.28
N CYS A 29 -2.12 -15.50 -21.25
CA CYS A 29 -1.72 -14.09 -21.26
C CYS A 29 -2.39 -13.21 -20.18
N GLN A 30 -3.01 -13.83 -19.17
CA GLN A 30 -3.63 -13.14 -18.05
C GLN A 30 -2.58 -12.72 -17.03
N ILE A 31 -2.77 -11.54 -16.46
CA ILE A 31 -2.02 -11.08 -15.30
C ILE A 31 -2.93 -11.24 -14.09
N ARG A 32 -2.54 -12.09 -13.15
CA ARG A 32 -3.20 -12.19 -11.84
C ARG A 32 -2.51 -11.24 -10.88
N ARG A 33 -3.31 -10.56 -10.07
CA ARG A 33 -2.83 -9.69 -9.01
C ARG A 33 -3.26 -10.25 -7.67
N ASN A 34 -2.29 -10.46 -6.79
CA ASN A 34 -2.55 -10.68 -5.38
C ASN A 34 -2.13 -9.42 -4.61
N ILE A 35 -2.96 -9.00 -3.65
CA ILE A 35 -2.67 -7.89 -2.75
C ILE A 35 -2.80 -8.43 -1.33
N LEU A 36 -1.70 -8.47 -0.60
CA LEU A 36 -1.70 -8.79 0.82
C LEU A 36 -1.55 -7.50 1.61
N TRP A 37 -2.55 -7.14 2.40
CA TRP A 37 -2.48 -5.98 3.29
C TRP A 37 -1.82 -6.36 4.61
N SER A 38 -1.00 -5.47 5.17
CA SER A 38 -0.53 -5.58 6.54
C SER A 38 -1.62 -5.18 7.52
N GLU A 39 -1.41 -5.44 8.80
CA GLU A 39 -2.08 -4.67 9.86
C GLU A 39 -1.64 -3.19 9.81
N PRO A 40 -2.38 -2.26 10.44
CA PRO A 40 -1.98 -0.86 10.56
C PRO A 40 -0.59 -0.74 11.19
N VAL A 41 0.34 -0.13 10.47
CA VAL A 41 1.72 0.09 10.95
C VAL A 41 1.80 1.33 11.83
N MET A 42 0.94 2.32 11.57
CA MET A 42 0.82 3.52 12.37
C MET A 42 -0.62 3.99 12.44
N THR A 43 -0.97 4.57 13.58
CA THR A 43 -2.26 5.16 13.89
C THR A 43 -2.01 6.56 14.46
N LEU A 44 -2.70 7.58 13.96
CA LEU A 44 -2.76 8.91 14.58
C LEU A 44 -4.20 9.28 14.89
N ASP A 45 -4.44 9.65 16.15
CA ASP A 45 -5.70 10.17 16.68
C ASP A 45 -5.40 11.30 17.67
N PRO A 46 -5.76 12.56 17.37
CA PRO A 46 -6.49 13.01 16.19
C PRO A 46 -5.62 12.99 14.91
N PRO A 47 -6.21 12.92 13.71
CA PRO A 47 -5.46 13.01 12.47
C PRO A 47 -4.81 14.41 12.35
N PRO A 48 -3.64 14.51 11.70
CA PRO A 48 -2.99 15.80 11.50
C PRO A 48 -3.88 16.74 10.67
N PRO A 49 -3.88 18.05 10.94
CA PRO A 49 -4.68 19.02 10.23
C PRO A 49 -4.35 18.98 8.73
N HIS A 50 -5.39 18.88 7.90
CA HIS A 50 -5.38 18.65 6.46
C HIS A 50 -4.14 19.17 5.72
N GLN A 51 -3.30 18.25 5.20
CA GLN A 51 -2.43 18.37 4.00
C GLN A 51 -1.26 17.35 4.01
N LEU A 52 -1.50 16.09 4.38
CA LEU A 52 -0.52 15.05 4.04
C LEU A 52 -0.66 14.70 2.57
N HIS A 53 0.01 15.48 1.72
CA HIS A 53 0.36 15.01 0.38
C HIS A 53 1.15 13.71 0.56
N CYS A 54 0.52 12.59 0.20
CA CYS A 54 1.15 11.28 0.24
C CYS A 54 2.34 11.28 -0.74
N HIS A 55 3.55 11.52 -0.23
CA HIS A 55 4.79 11.35 -0.99
C HIS A 55 5.26 9.90 -0.90
N ILE A 56 5.48 9.24 -2.04
CA ILE A 56 6.12 7.92 -2.12
C ILE A 56 7.56 8.05 -1.61
N LEU A 57 7.75 7.68 -0.34
CA LEU A 57 9.02 7.77 0.35
C LEU A 57 10.02 6.70 -0.12
N TYR A 58 9.54 5.57 -0.65
CA TYR A 58 10.42 4.48 -1.05
C TYR A 58 9.78 3.53 -2.06
N THR A 59 10.49 3.28 -3.18
CA THR A 59 10.23 2.16 -4.08
C THR A 59 11.54 1.40 -4.27
N SER A 60 11.55 0.10 -3.97
CA SER A 60 12.67 -0.78 -4.32
C SER A 60 12.21 -1.75 -5.41
N PRO A 61 12.96 -1.90 -6.52
CA PRO A 61 12.76 -3.05 -7.39
C PRO A 61 13.06 -4.32 -6.59
N LEU A 62 12.16 -5.30 -6.64
CA LEU A 62 12.54 -6.66 -6.29
C LEU A 62 13.38 -7.17 -7.45
N ASN A 63 14.68 -7.39 -7.23
CA ASN A 63 15.44 -8.25 -8.12
C ASN A 63 14.94 -9.68 -7.86
N LEU A 64 14.04 -10.15 -8.71
CA LEU A 64 13.59 -11.53 -8.81
C LEU A 64 14.57 -12.34 -9.66
#